data_AF-A0A2K8Z815-F1
#
_entry.id   AF-A0A2K8Z815-F1
#
_cell.length_a   1.000
_cell.length_b   1.000
_cell.length_c   1.000
_cell.angle_alpha   90.00
_cell.angle_beta   90.00
_cell.angle_gamma   90.00
#
_symmetry.space_group_name_H-M   'P 1'
#
loop_
_entity.id
_entity.type
_entity.pdbx_description
1 polymer ?
#
loop_
_entity_poly.entity_id
_entity_poly.type
_entity_poly.pdbx_seq_one_letter_code
_entity_poly.pdbx_strand_id
1 'polypeptide(L)'
;MTTPSLIVEQHLHPTDEQVTCLNCDHAYAGQYCNKCGQQAETHRVDWRYLGHEITESLWGVDRGILFTLRELLIRPGYSIREFLAGRRVNHYRPLALLLMLAAIYVFVSQGLHVDFLKTSQSMYDNARVKADSPAHLKQKEILTSYFQFLDENQQFSDLAMVPFVAFWCWLLFRRIGYNYPEQLVAQTFIANFNLLFSLVMLLAFWALGDSTNVISSIMGASLLIQLGYIGFAYVQLFKGKLKPLSIALRSVSAYLLGYASFMLFTGLVVFTYTIVLMISSEPTKALPKKAVPATSQHAHS
;
A
#
# COMPACT_ATOMS: atom_id res chain seq x y z
N MET A 1 56.78 -23.14 -47.60
CA MET A 1 55.76 -22.09 -47.78
C MET A 1 54.59 -22.80 -48.46
N THR A 2 53.45 -23.08 -47.85
CA THR A 2 52.59 -22.29 -46.97
C THR A 2 51.66 -23.25 -46.19
N THR A 3 51.57 -23.08 -44.87
CA THR A 3 50.50 -23.66 -44.04
C THR A 3 49.23 -22.82 -44.22
N PRO A 4 48.03 -23.41 -44.42
CA PRO A 4 46.80 -22.66 -44.30
C PRO A 4 46.46 -22.50 -42.82
N SER A 5 46.60 -21.28 -42.34
CA SER A 5 46.09 -20.81 -41.05
C SER A 5 44.56 -20.87 -41.04
N LEU A 6 44.01 -21.84 -40.32
CA LEU A 6 42.60 -21.85 -39.92
C LEU A 6 42.39 -20.72 -38.90
N ILE A 7 41.88 -19.59 -39.38
CA ILE A 7 41.25 -18.59 -38.53
C ILE A 7 39.92 -19.20 -38.10
N VAL A 8 39.88 -19.70 -36.86
CA VAL A 8 38.62 -19.98 -36.18
C VAL A 8 38.03 -18.62 -35.81
N GLU A 9 37.07 -18.14 -36.60
CA GLU A 9 36.18 -17.06 -36.17
C GLU A 9 35.42 -17.56 -34.93
N GLN A 10 35.86 -17.10 -33.75
CA GLN A 10 35.09 -17.24 -32.52
C GLN A 10 33.86 -16.33 -32.63
N HIS A 11 32.75 -16.90 -33.09
CA HIS A 11 31.44 -16.36 -32.78
C HIS A 11 31.24 -16.46 -31.27
N LEU A 12 31.53 -15.38 -30.54
CA LEU A 12 31.20 -15.23 -29.12
C LEU A 12 29.68 -15.30 -28.99
N HIS A 13 29.15 -16.45 -28.59
CA HIS A 13 27.80 -16.52 -28.03
C HIS A 13 27.81 -15.80 -26.67
N PRO A 14 26.79 -14.99 -26.31
CA PRO A 14 26.76 -14.23 -25.05
C PRO A 14 26.63 -15.08 -23.78
N THR A 15 26.80 -16.40 -23.88
CA THR A 15 26.44 -17.37 -22.83
C THR A 15 27.63 -17.87 -21.99
N ASP A 16 28.85 -17.44 -22.30
CA ASP A 16 30.08 -17.90 -21.63
C ASP A 16 30.66 -16.92 -20.59
N GLU A 17 30.03 -15.77 -20.38
CA GLU A 17 30.46 -14.85 -19.32
C GLU A 17 30.03 -15.39 -17.96
N GLN A 18 31.01 -15.82 -17.16
CA GLN A 18 30.76 -16.29 -15.80
C GLN A 18 30.32 -15.11 -14.93
N VAL A 19 29.11 -15.22 -14.35
CA VAL A 19 28.54 -14.24 -13.44
C VAL A 19 28.53 -14.78 -12.01
N THR A 20 28.78 -13.91 -11.04
CA THR A 20 28.69 -14.26 -9.62
C THR A 20 27.27 -14.02 -9.12
N CYS A 21 26.64 -15.05 -8.55
CA CYS A 21 25.29 -14.98 -8.01
C CYS A 21 25.21 -14.06 -6.77
N LEU A 22 24.33 -13.06 -6.77
CA LEU A 22 24.16 -12.15 -5.62
C LEU A 22 23.61 -12.83 -4.35
N ASN A 23 22.90 -13.96 -4.49
CA ASN A 23 22.28 -14.67 -3.38
C ASN A 23 23.20 -15.71 -2.71
N CYS A 24 24.02 -16.43 -3.48
CA CYS A 24 24.85 -17.52 -2.94
C CYS A 24 26.34 -17.43 -3.26
N ASP A 25 26.77 -16.34 -3.89
CA ASP A 25 28.15 -16.04 -4.30
C ASP A 25 28.80 -17.11 -5.18
N HIS A 26 28.02 -18.03 -5.75
CA HIS A 26 28.49 -19.04 -6.68
C HIS A 26 28.70 -18.41 -8.06
N ALA A 27 29.87 -18.65 -8.67
CA ALA A 27 30.14 -18.33 -10.06
C ALA A 27 29.44 -19.37 -10.96
N TYR A 28 28.68 -18.91 -11.94
CA TYR A 28 27.97 -19.77 -12.90
C TYR A 28 27.90 -19.11 -14.28
N ALA A 29 27.67 -19.93 -15.31
CA ALA A 29 27.39 -19.47 -16.66
C ALA A 29 25.93 -19.83 -17.03
N GLY A 30 25.25 -18.95 -17.75
CA GLY A 30 23.86 -19.10 -18.16
C GLY A 30 22.88 -18.15 -17.46
N GLN A 31 21.58 -18.27 -17.78
CA GLN A 31 20.55 -17.33 -17.33
C GLN A 31 20.09 -17.52 -15.88
N TYR A 32 20.35 -18.68 -15.27
CA TYR A 32 19.94 -19.01 -13.91
C TYR A 32 21.08 -19.69 -13.16
N CYS A 33 21.25 -19.34 -11.89
CA CYS A 33 22.21 -19.97 -11.01
C CYS A 33 21.84 -21.43 -10.77
N ASN A 34 22.69 -22.35 -11.23
CA ASN A 34 22.57 -23.80 -11.03
C ASN A 34 22.53 -24.24 -9.56
N LYS A 35 22.95 -23.40 -8.60
CA LYS A 35 22.95 -23.71 -7.17
C LYS A 35 21.69 -23.25 -6.43
N CYS A 36 21.21 -22.04 -6.71
CA CYS A 36 20.10 -21.43 -5.95
C CYS A 36 18.91 -20.97 -6.79
N GLY A 37 18.99 -21.04 -8.12
CA GLY A 37 17.91 -20.67 -9.04
C GLY A 37 17.74 -19.17 -9.28
N GLN A 38 18.63 -18.31 -8.79
CA GLN A 38 18.57 -16.86 -9.08
C GLN A 38 18.82 -16.58 -10.57
N GLN A 39 18.04 -15.70 -11.19
CA GLN A 39 18.29 -15.18 -12.54
C GLN A 39 19.57 -14.34 -12.62
N ALA A 40 20.30 -14.44 -13.73
CA ALA A 40 21.54 -13.68 -13.99
C ALA A 40 21.29 -12.18 -14.12
N GLU A 41 20.20 -11.77 -14.74
CA GLU A 41 19.82 -10.37 -14.91
C GLU A 41 19.07 -9.80 -13.68
N THR A 42 19.64 -9.92 -12.48
CA THR A 42 19.11 -9.18 -11.33
C THR A 42 19.61 -7.74 -11.32
N HIS A 43 18.86 -6.86 -11.98
CA HIS A 43 19.09 -5.43 -11.98
C HIS A 43 18.63 -4.76 -10.67
N ARG A 44 19.19 -3.58 -10.39
CA ARG A 44 18.75 -2.71 -9.30
C ARG A 44 17.27 -2.36 -9.48
N VAL A 45 16.53 -2.27 -8.38
CA VAL A 45 15.09 -1.93 -8.41
C VAL A 45 14.89 -0.56 -9.06
N ASP A 46 14.24 -0.55 -10.21
CA ASP A 46 13.86 0.63 -10.96
C ASP A 46 12.38 0.56 -11.38
N TRP A 47 11.94 1.49 -12.23
CA TRP A 47 10.56 1.51 -12.71
C TRP A 47 10.23 0.35 -13.66
N ARG A 48 11.22 -0.19 -14.39
CA ARG A 48 11.02 -1.32 -15.30
C ARG A 48 10.78 -2.59 -14.50
N TYR A 49 11.58 -2.79 -13.46
CA TYR A 49 11.36 -3.84 -12.48
C TYR A 49 9.95 -3.82 -11.92
N LEU A 50 9.48 -2.66 -11.42
CA LEU A 50 8.14 -2.53 -10.84
C LEU A 50 7.03 -2.81 -11.86
N GLY A 51 7.20 -2.38 -13.11
CA GLY A 51 6.24 -2.66 -14.19
C GLY A 51 6.11 -4.15 -14.48
N HIS A 52 7.24 -4.85 -14.63
CA HIS A 52 7.23 -6.32 -14.74
C HIS A 52 6.65 -6.97 -13.48
N GLU A 53 6.98 -6.43 -12.30
CA GLU A 53 6.55 -7.01 -11.05
C GLU A 53 5.01 -7.03 -10.94
N ILE A 54 4.33 -5.95 -11.33
CA ILE A 54 2.86 -5.86 -11.31
C ILE A 54 2.24 -6.93 -12.21
N THR A 55 2.76 -7.10 -13.43
CA THR A 55 2.17 -8.03 -14.40
C THR A 55 2.24 -9.48 -13.93
N GLU A 56 3.39 -9.92 -13.45
CA GLU A 56 3.58 -11.31 -13.01
C GLU A 56 3.00 -11.57 -11.60
N SER A 57 2.86 -10.54 -10.75
CA SER A 57 2.25 -10.69 -9.41
C SER A 57 0.81 -11.17 -9.45
N LEU A 58 0.11 -11.00 -10.58
CA LEU A 58 -1.26 -11.46 -10.77
C LEU A 58 -1.36 -12.96 -11.12
N TRP A 59 -0.26 -13.61 -11.51
CA TRP A 59 -0.30 -14.91 -12.17
C TRP A 59 0.49 -16.04 -11.47
N GLY A 60 1.08 -15.81 -10.29
CA GLY A 60 1.85 -16.84 -9.58
C GLY A 60 1.77 -16.77 -8.06
N VAL A 61 1.56 -17.92 -7.42
CA VAL A 61 1.80 -18.11 -5.98
C VAL A 61 3.11 -18.88 -5.84
N ASP A 62 4.18 -18.14 -5.55
CA ASP A 62 5.54 -18.67 -5.43
C ASP A 62 5.89 -19.22 -4.04
N ARG A 63 7.00 -19.96 -3.99
CA ARG A 63 7.64 -20.37 -2.73
C ARG A 63 8.26 -19.14 -2.04
N GLY A 64 8.28 -19.09 -0.71
CA GLY A 64 8.95 -18.03 0.06
C GLY A 64 8.06 -17.09 0.88
N ILE A 65 6.73 -17.24 0.82
CA ILE A 65 5.78 -16.45 1.63
C ILE A 65 6.12 -16.55 3.13
N LEU A 66 6.22 -17.77 3.67
CA LEU A 66 6.50 -18.01 5.08
C LEU A 66 7.87 -17.45 5.51
N PHE A 67 8.88 -17.56 4.65
CA PHE A 67 10.19 -16.98 4.91
C PHE A 67 10.08 -15.46 5.04
N THR A 68 9.40 -14.81 4.08
CA THR A 68 9.24 -13.35 4.05
C THR A 68 8.45 -12.84 5.25
N LEU A 69 7.35 -13.50 5.61
CA LEU A 69 6.56 -13.14 6.79
C LEU A 69 7.38 -13.27 8.07
N ARG A 70 8.14 -14.36 8.24
CA ARG A 70 9.02 -14.54 9.40
C ARG A 70 10.09 -13.45 9.48
N GLU A 71 10.72 -13.15 8.35
CA GLU A 71 11.77 -12.14 8.24
C GLU A 71 11.27 -10.72 8.55
N LEU A 72 10.06 -10.40 8.10
CA LEU A 72 9.37 -9.14 8.40
C LEU A 72 9.08 -8.96 9.90
N LEU A 73 8.79 -10.05 10.62
CA LEU A 73 8.54 -10.00 12.06
C LEU A 73 9.82 -9.86 12.89
N ILE A 74 10.90 -10.54 12.49
CA ILE A 74 12.11 -10.65 13.32
C ILE A 74 13.15 -9.58 12.96
N ARG A 75 13.40 -9.35 11.67
CA ARG A 75 14.50 -8.50 11.18
C ARG A 75 14.14 -7.75 9.88
N PRO A 76 13.08 -6.92 9.91
CA PRO A 76 12.51 -6.33 8.70
C PRO A 76 13.48 -5.50 7.88
N GLY A 77 14.32 -4.68 8.52
CA GLY A 77 15.26 -3.83 7.78
C GLY A 77 16.39 -4.63 7.12
N TYR A 78 16.74 -5.81 7.65
CA TYR A 78 17.68 -6.71 7.00
C TYR A 78 17.04 -7.37 5.79
N SER A 79 15.80 -7.86 5.91
CA SER A 79 15.05 -8.43 4.79
C SER A 79 14.89 -7.45 3.63
N ILE A 80 14.47 -6.21 3.92
CA ILE A 80 14.38 -5.14 2.92
C ILE A 80 15.76 -4.89 2.28
N ARG A 81 16.82 -4.80 3.08
CA ARG A 81 18.18 -4.58 2.56
C ARG A 81 18.64 -5.71 1.66
N GLU A 82 18.41 -6.96 2.04
CA GLU A 82 18.78 -8.14 1.25
C GLU A 82 18.03 -8.16 -0.08
N PHE A 83 16.73 -7.88 -0.06
CA PHE A 83 15.91 -7.79 -1.26
C PHE A 83 16.41 -6.70 -2.22
N LEU A 84 16.66 -5.50 -1.69
CA LEU A 84 17.18 -4.37 -2.46
C LEU A 84 18.60 -4.61 -2.97
N ALA A 85 19.41 -5.40 -2.26
CA ALA A 85 20.74 -5.83 -2.70
C ALA A 85 20.71 -6.94 -3.76
N GLY A 86 19.53 -7.43 -4.15
CA GLY A 86 19.37 -8.46 -5.18
C GLY A 86 19.27 -9.90 -4.66
N ARG A 87 19.26 -10.13 -3.34
CA ARG A 87 19.06 -11.46 -2.74
C ARG A 87 17.58 -11.83 -2.66
N ARG A 88 16.98 -12.08 -3.83
CA ARG A 88 15.52 -12.22 -3.98
C ARG A 88 14.99 -13.66 -3.92
N VAL A 89 15.84 -14.69 -4.05
CA VAL A 89 15.40 -16.10 -4.16
C VAL A 89 14.49 -16.58 -3.04
N ASN A 90 14.80 -16.22 -1.78
CA ASN A 90 14.02 -16.65 -0.63
C ASN A 90 12.84 -15.72 -0.33
N HIS A 91 12.91 -14.49 -0.83
CA HIS A 91 11.92 -13.46 -0.58
C HIS A 91 10.78 -13.57 -1.58
N TYR A 92 9.56 -13.57 -1.06
CA TYR A 92 8.38 -13.41 -1.87
C TYR A 92 8.29 -11.99 -2.40
N ARG A 93 7.66 -11.84 -3.56
CA ARG A 93 7.44 -10.56 -4.23
C ARG A 93 6.62 -9.65 -3.33
N PRO A 94 7.16 -8.50 -2.87
CA PRO A 94 6.51 -7.70 -1.84
C PRO A 94 5.12 -7.21 -2.23
N LEU A 95 4.92 -6.84 -3.50
CA LEU A 95 3.63 -6.35 -3.98
C LEU A 95 2.59 -7.48 -4.06
N ALA A 96 2.97 -8.65 -4.58
CA ALA A 96 2.10 -9.81 -4.60
C ALA A 96 1.70 -10.25 -3.18
N LEU A 97 2.64 -10.19 -2.23
CA LEU A 97 2.35 -10.49 -0.82
C LEU A 97 1.29 -9.54 -0.26
N LEU A 98 1.40 -8.25 -0.58
CA LEU A 98 0.52 -7.21 -0.07
C LEU A 98 -0.90 -7.40 -0.58
N LEU A 99 -1.06 -7.66 -1.87
CA LEU A 99 -2.36 -7.95 -2.47
C LEU A 99 -2.98 -9.24 -1.90
N MET A 100 -2.18 -10.29 -1.72
CA MET A 100 -2.64 -11.56 -1.15
C MET A 100 -3.08 -11.38 0.31
N LEU A 101 -2.27 -10.70 1.14
CA LEU A 101 -2.63 -10.41 2.52
C LEU A 101 -3.87 -9.50 2.62
N ALA A 102 -4.06 -8.58 1.67
CA ALA A 102 -5.24 -7.71 1.65
C ALA A 102 -6.51 -8.51 1.33
N ALA A 103 -6.42 -9.42 0.36
CA ALA A 103 -7.50 -10.36 0.05
C ALA A 103 -7.83 -11.26 1.25
N ILE A 104 -6.82 -11.80 1.95
CA ILE A 104 -7.01 -12.59 3.17
C ILE A 104 -7.68 -11.76 4.26
N TYR A 105 -7.24 -10.52 4.48
CA TYR A 105 -7.82 -9.63 5.46
C TYR A 105 -9.30 -9.38 5.20
N VAL A 106 -9.67 -9.03 3.95
CA VAL A 106 -11.07 -8.79 3.56
C VAL A 106 -11.92 -10.05 3.72
N PHE A 107 -11.39 -11.21 3.33
CA PHE A 107 -12.08 -12.48 3.49
C PHE A 107 -12.37 -12.81 4.97
N VAL A 108 -11.37 -12.62 5.84
CA VAL A 108 -11.51 -12.89 7.28
C VAL A 108 -12.41 -11.84 7.95
N SER A 109 -12.30 -10.57 7.60
CA SER A 109 -13.15 -9.52 8.19
C SER A 109 -14.63 -9.70 7.85
N GLN A 110 -14.93 -10.07 6.60
CA GLN A 110 -16.29 -10.40 6.17
C GLN A 110 -16.82 -11.66 6.85
N GLY A 111 -15.99 -12.70 6.99
CA GLY A 111 -16.39 -13.96 7.64
C GLY A 111 -16.64 -13.85 9.15
N LEU A 112 -15.95 -12.93 9.83
CA LEU A 112 -16.10 -12.72 11.27
C LEU A 112 -17.16 -11.68 11.65
N HIS A 113 -17.78 -11.00 10.67
CA HIS A 113 -18.78 -9.93 10.87
C HIS A 113 -18.35 -8.88 11.92
N VAL A 114 -17.07 -8.49 11.89
CA VAL A 114 -16.54 -7.47 12.82
C VAL A 114 -16.97 -6.08 12.34
N ASP A 115 -17.94 -5.48 13.02
CA ASP A 115 -18.43 -4.13 12.75
C ASP A 115 -17.46 -3.05 13.28
N PHE A 116 -16.29 -2.89 12.66
CA PHE A 116 -15.34 -1.83 13.01
C PHE A 116 -15.94 -0.41 12.85
N LEU A 117 -16.91 -0.29 11.95
CA LEU A 117 -17.66 0.92 11.62
C LEU A 117 -18.38 1.56 12.82
N LYS A 118 -18.87 0.77 13.79
CA LYS A 118 -19.61 1.33 14.94
C LYS A 118 -18.70 2.18 15.85
N THR A 119 -17.42 1.80 15.95
CA THR A 119 -16.45 2.53 16.78
C THR A 119 -15.97 3.82 16.09
N SER A 120 -15.66 3.78 14.78
CA SER A 120 -15.23 4.98 14.04
C SER A 120 -16.34 6.02 13.92
N GLN A 121 -17.58 5.56 13.70
CA GLN A 121 -18.77 6.41 13.64
C GLN A 121 -19.03 7.12 14.97
N SER A 122 -18.82 6.46 16.11
CA SER A 122 -18.92 7.08 17.43
C SER A 122 -17.86 8.17 17.68
N MET A 123 -16.66 8.05 17.10
CA MET A 123 -15.61 9.06 17.22
C MET A 123 -15.94 10.30 16.37
N TYR A 124 -16.52 10.11 15.17
CA TYR A 124 -16.99 11.19 14.30
C TYR A 124 -18.22 11.91 14.87
N ASP A 125 -19.19 11.16 15.40
CA ASP A 125 -20.41 11.70 16.01
C ASP A 125 -20.11 12.53 17.28
N ASN A 126 -19.00 12.25 17.95
CA ASN A 126 -18.51 13.01 19.11
C ASN A 126 -17.73 14.28 18.74
N ALA A 127 -17.21 14.40 17.50
CA ALA A 127 -16.58 15.62 16.97
C ALA A 127 -17.63 16.69 16.58
N ARG A 128 -18.67 16.84 17.42
CA ARG A 128 -19.87 17.66 17.22
C ARG A 128 -19.54 19.13 16.93
N VAL A 129 -19.45 19.46 15.65
CA VAL A 129 -19.82 20.79 15.17
C VAL A 129 -21.35 20.85 15.18
N LYS A 130 -21.93 21.76 15.98
CA LYS A 130 -23.37 22.08 15.93
C LYS A 130 -23.69 22.61 14.52
N ALA A 131 -24.31 21.77 13.70
CA ALA A 131 -24.67 22.14 12.34
C ALA A 131 -26.04 22.86 12.36
N ASP A 132 -26.02 24.17 12.58
CA ASP A 132 -27.24 25.00 12.67
C ASP A 132 -27.75 25.50 11.28
N SER A 133 -27.12 25.10 10.16
CA SER A 133 -27.50 25.54 8.80
C SER A 133 -27.64 24.37 7.81
N PRO A 134 -28.64 24.39 6.90
CA PRO A 134 -28.89 23.32 5.92
C PRO A 134 -27.72 23.07 4.94
N ALA A 135 -26.89 24.09 4.68
CA ALA A 135 -25.66 23.91 3.90
C ALA A 135 -24.61 23.06 4.65
N HIS A 136 -24.53 23.18 5.97
CA HIS A 136 -23.64 22.37 6.81
C HIS A 136 -24.12 20.93 6.93
N LEU A 137 -25.42 20.66 6.79
CA LEU A 137 -25.96 19.30 6.80
C LEU A 137 -25.52 18.50 5.57
N LYS A 138 -25.62 19.10 4.38
CA LYS A 138 -25.19 18.44 3.12
C LYS A 138 -23.67 18.24 3.09
N GLN A 139 -22.90 19.21 3.59
CA GLN A 139 -21.44 19.08 3.73
C GLN A 139 -21.06 18.00 4.74
N LYS A 140 -21.79 17.89 5.85
CA LYS A 140 -21.58 16.86 6.88
C LYS A 140 -21.88 15.47 6.32
N GLU A 141 -23.01 15.29 5.63
CA GLU A 141 -23.40 14.00 5.04
C GLU A 141 -22.35 13.49 4.05
N ILE A 142 -21.84 14.38 3.19
CA ILE A 142 -20.75 14.04 2.28
C ILE A 142 -19.48 13.66 3.05
N LEU A 143 -19.08 14.45 4.04
CA LEU A 143 -17.87 14.18 4.82
C LEU A 143 -17.97 12.85 5.58
N THR A 144 -19.14 12.55 6.16
CA THR A 144 -19.43 11.27 6.81
C THR A 144 -19.37 10.12 5.80
N SER A 145 -19.98 10.27 4.61
CA SER A 145 -19.94 9.24 3.56
C SER A 145 -18.52 8.96 3.05
N TYR A 146 -17.66 9.99 3.01
CA TYR A 146 -16.26 9.84 2.64
C TYR A 146 -15.46 9.07 3.69
N PHE A 147 -15.59 9.43 4.98
CA PHE A 147 -14.93 8.68 6.05
C PHE A 147 -15.44 7.23 6.12
N GLN A 148 -16.74 7.03 5.94
CA GLN A 148 -17.34 5.70 5.84
C GLN A 148 -16.74 4.90 4.67
N PHE A 149 -16.60 5.52 3.49
CA PHE A 149 -15.96 4.87 2.34
C PHE A 149 -14.49 4.49 2.63
N LEU A 150 -13.73 5.37 3.28
CA LEU A 150 -12.35 5.07 3.67
C LEU A 150 -12.27 3.89 4.63
N ASP A 151 -13.18 3.81 5.59
CA ASP A 151 -13.25 2.72 6.57
C ASP A 151 -13.67 1.40 5.92
N GLU A 152 -14.71 1.42 5.07
CA GLU A 152 -15.17 0.24 4.31
C GLU A 152 -14.06 -0.30 3.37
N ASN A 153 -13.22 0.60 2.85
CA ASN A 153 -12.16 0.29 1.90
C ASN A 153 -10.77 0.47 2.51
N GLN A 154 -10.61 0.28 3.83
CA GLN A 154 -9.38 0.56 4.56
C GLN A 154 -8.13 -0.05 3.90
N GLN A 155 -8.23 -1.28 3.38
CA GLN A 155 -7.10 -1.96 2.74
C GLN A 155 -6.67 -1.33 1.41
N PHE A 156 -7.62 -0.82 0.62
CA PHE A 156 -7.30 -0.06 -0.59
C PHE A 156 -6.67 1.28 -0.24
N SER A 157 -7.14 1.93 0.82
CA SER A 157 -6.56 3.17 1.33
C SER A 157 -5.11 2.97 1.80
N ASP A 158 -4.83 1.89 2.54
CA ASP A 158 -3.48 1.54 2.98
C ASP A 158 -2.53 1.27 1.80
N LEU A 159 -3.01 0.55 0.77
CA LEU A 159 -2.25 0.33 -0.47
C LEU A 159 -1.97 1.65 -1.21
N ALA A 160 -2.98 2.51 -1.33
CA ALA A 160 -2.87 3.81 -2.00
C ALA A 160 -1.95 4.79 -1.23
N MET A 161 -1.78 4.60 0.08
CA MET A 161 -0.91 5.41 0.92
C MET A 161 0.59 5.10 0.70
N VAL A 162 0.95 3.88 0.31
CA VAL A 162 2.33 3.43 0.08
C VAL A 162 3.17 4.41 -0.74
N PRO A 163 2.75 4.87 -1.95
CA PRO A 163 3.54 5.81 -2.75
C PRO A 163 3.74 7.18 -2.09
N PHE A 164 2.80 7.65 -1.27
CA PHE A 164 2.90 8.92 -0.55
C PHE A 164 3.95 8.82 0.58
N VAL A 165 3.90 7.74 1.37
CA VAL A 165 4.91 7.52 2.41
C VAL A 165 6.28 7.28 1.78
N ALA A 166 6.36 6.50 0.70
CA ALA A 166 7.60 6.27 -0.03
C ALA A 166 8.21 7.57 -0.55
N PHE A 167 7.39 8.53 -0.99
CA PHE A 167 7.84 9.86 -1.42
C PHE A 167 8.51 10.63 -0.29
N TRP A 168 7.88 10.72 0.88
CA TRP A 168 8.47 11.42 2.01
C TRP A 168 9.71 10.70 2.58
N CYS A 169 9.71 9.37 2.59
CA CYS A 169 10.90 8.60 2.94
C CYS A 169 12.04 8.84 1.96
N TRP A 170 11.77 8.80 0.66
CA TRP A 170 12.75 9.16 -0.36
C TRP A 170 13.26 10.58 -0.16
N LEU A 171 12.38 11.55 0.07
CA LEU A 171 12.77 12.95 0.22
C LEU A 171 13.66 13.18 1.46
N LEU A 172 13.28 12.63 2.61
CA LEU A 172 14.01 12.79 3.88
C LEU A 172 15.31 11.96 3.94
N PHE A 173 15.40 10.88 3.17
CA PHE A 173 16.57 10.01 3.08
C PHE A 173 17.32 10.12 1.74
N ARG A 174 17.02 11.11 0.89
CA ARG A 174 17.58 11.26 -0.47
C ARG A 174 19.12 11.26 -0.52
N ARG A 175 19.78 11.65 0.58
CA ARG A 175 21.24 11.71 0.69
C ARG A 175 21.91 10.35 0.98
N ILE A 176 21.14 9.29 1.22
CA ILE A 176 21.63 7.96 1.65
C ILE A 176 21.90 7.02 0.46
N GLY A 177 21.47 7.41 -0.74
CA GLY A 177 21.76 6.72 -2.01
C GLY A 177 20.69 5.73 -2.49
N TYR A 178 19.52 5.69 -1.84
CA TYR A 178 18.39 4.88 -2.32
C TYR A 178 17.47 5.69 -3.24
N ASN A 179 17.01 5.05 -4.32
CA ASN A 179 16.10 5.64 -5.30
C ASN A 179 14.64 5.57 -4.83
N TYR A 180 13.74 6.31 -5.47
CA TYR A 180 12.31 6.27 -5.14
C TYR A 180 11.70 4.85 -5.30
N PRO A 181 11.93 4.10 -6.39
CA PRO A 181 11.44 2.72 -6.51
C PRO A 181 11.90 1.79 -5.37
N GLU A 182 13.14 1.96 -4.89
CA GLU A 182 13.65 1.19 -3.75
C GLU A 182 12.92 1.54 -2.45
N GLN A 183 12.58 2.82 -2.25
CA GLN A 183 11.75 3.25 -1.12
C GLN A 183 10.31 2.75 -1.26
N LEU A 184 9.77 2.68 -2.48
CA LEU A 184 8.44 2.11 -2.74
C LEU A 184 8.38 0.63 -2.35
N VAL A 185 9.38 -0.15 -2.75
CA VAL A 185 9.53 -1.55 -2.34
C VAL A 185 9.68 -1.66 -0.82
N ALA A 186 10.54 -0.84 -0.20
CA ALA A 186 10.71 -0.84 1.26
C ALA A 186 9.39 -0.56 2.01
N GLN A 187 8.58 0.37 1.50
CA GLN A 187 7.27 0.66 2.09
C GLN A 187 6.25 -0.46 1.85
N THR A 188 6.36 -1.18 0.74
CA THR A 188 5.53 -2.36 0.48
C THR A 188 5.81 -3.47 1.52
N PHE A 189 7.08 -3.71 1.87
CA PHE A 189 7.44 -4.62 2.97
C PHE A 189 6.86 -4.19 4.31
N ILE A 190 6.92 -2.90 4.63
CA ILE A 190 6.34 -2.36 5.87
C ILE A 190 4.81 -2.50 5.87
N ALA A 191 4.16 -2.23 4.74
CA ALA A 191 2.71 -2.39 4.58
C ALA A 191 2.29 -3.86 4.78
N ASN A 192 3.07 -4.83 4.29
CA ASN A 192 2.85 -6.25 4.55
C ASN A 192 2.82 -6.58 6.05
N PHE A 193 3.74 -6.01 6.83
CA PHE A 193 3.73 -6.18 8.29
C PHE A 193 2.50 -5.53 8.93
N ASN A 194 2.18 -4.28 8.55
CA ASN A 194 1.02 -3.58 9.10
C ASN A 194 -0.26 -4.39 8.85
N LEU A 195 -0.37 -5.00 7.68
CA LEU A 195 -1.52 -5.81 7.30
C LEU A 195 -1.61 -7.13 8.08
N LEU A 196 -0.47 -7.82 8.26
CA LEU A 196 -0.39 -8.99 9.12
C LEU A 196 -0.76 -8.65 10.57
N PHE A 197 -0.28 -7.50 11.06
CA PHE A 197 -0.60 -7.01 12.40
C PHE A 197 -2.08 -6.65 12.54
N SER A 198 -2.68 -6.00 11.53
CA SER A 198 -4.10 -5.71 11.48
C SER A 198 -4.96 -6.99 11.47
N LEU A 199 -4.51 -8.05 10.79
CA LEU A 199 -5.18 -9.35 10.81
C LEU A 199 -5.16 -9.99 12.20
N VAL A 200 -4.01 -9.94 12.89
CA VAL A 200 -3.89 -10.43 14.28
C VAL A 200 -4.79 -9.61 15.22
N MET A 201 -4.84 -8.29 15.05
CA MET A 201 -5.68 -7.41 15.85
C MET A 201 -7.17 -7.65 15.60
N LEU A 202 -7.57 -7.93 14.36
CA LEU A 202 -8.95 -8.32 14.02
C LEU A 202 -9.37 -9.59 14.76
N LEU A 203 -8.51 -10.61 14.79
CA LEU A 203 -8.77 -11.85 15.53
C LEU A 203 -8.81 -11.63 17.04
N ALA A 204 -7.92 -10.78 17.56
CA ALA A 204 -7.91 -10.42 18.97
C ALA A 204 -9.19 -9.68 19.37
N PHE A 205 -9.68 -8.75 18.53
CA PHE A 205 -10.94 -8.05 18.74
C PHE A 205 -12.12 -9.04 18.81
N TRP A 206 -12.20 -9.96 17.85
CA TRP A 206 -13.23 -10.99 17.81
C TRP A 206 -13.20 -11.88 19.08
N ALA A 207 -12.01 -12.23 19.58
CA ALA A 207 -11.85 -13.10 20.74
C ALA A 207 -12.09 -12.39 22.10
N LEU A 208 -11.72 -11.12 22.24
CA LEU A 208 -11.78 -10.37 23.51
C LEU A 208 -13.14 -9.72 23.80
N GLY A 209 -14.04 -9.68 22.81
CA GLY A 209 -15.40 -9.17 22.97
C GLY A 209 -15.53 -7.65 22.93
N ASP A 210 -16.75 -7.18 22.66
CA ASP A 210 -17.12 -5.83 22.20
C ASP A 210 -17.11 -4.75 23.31
N SER A 211 -16.07 -4.73 24.14
CA SER A 211 -15.94 -3.75 25.23
C SER A 211 -15.25 -2.47 24.74
N THR A 212 -16.03 -1.38 24.65
CA THR A 212 -15.61 -0.09 24.06
C THR A 212 -14.31 0.51 24.62
N ASN A 213 -14.06 0.36 25.93
CA ASN A 213 -12.84 0.85 26.58
C ASN A 213 -11.59 0.02 26.22
N VAL A 214 -11.76 -1.30 26.06
CA VAL A 214 -10.67 -2.20 25.65
C VAL A 214 -10.31 -1.93 24.19
N ILE A 215 -11.33 -1.72 23.34
CA ILE A 215 -11.17 -1.42 21.91
C ILE A 215 -10.36 -0.14 21.70
N SER A 216 -10.76 0.97 22.32
CA SER A 216 -10.06 2.25 22.18
C SER A 216 -8.60 2.19 22.66
N SER A 217 -8.34 1.44 23.74
CA SER A 217 -6.98 1.23 24.26
C SER A 217 -6.13 0.38 23.32
N ILE A 218 -6.70 -0.69 22.74
CA ILE A 218 -6.05 -1.53 21.72
C ILE A 218 -5.73 -0.70 20.47
N MET A 219 -6.66 0.13 19.99
CA MET A 219 -6.44 1.00 18.83
C MET A 219 -5.28 1.99 19.07
N GLY A 220 -5.26 2.66 20.23
CA GLY A 220 -4.17 3.56 20.60
C GLY A 220 -2.81 2.87 20.69
N ALA A 221 -2.75 1.68 21.31
CA ALA A 221 -1.54 0.88 21.39
C ALA A 221 -1.06 0.42 19.99
N SER A 222 -2.01 0.04 19.12
CA SER A 222 -1.72 -0.44 17.76
C SER A 222 -0.97 0.60 16.92
N LEU A 223 -1.37 1.89 17.01
CA LEU A 223 -0.70 2.99 16.34
C LEU A 223 0.75 3.16 16.82
N LEU A 224 0.98 3.13 18.13
CA LEU A 224 2.32 3.27 18.70
C LEU A 224 3.24 2.11 18.29
N ILE A 225 2.69 0.89 18.24
CA ILE A 225 3.42 -0.30 17.77
C ILE A 225 3.81 -0.14 16.30
N GLN A 226 2.89 0.32 15.44
CA GLN A 226 3.18 0.54 14.02
C GLN A 226 4.26 1.61 13.81
N LEU A 227 4.15 2.76 14.50
CA LEU A 227 5.16 3.81 14.43
C LEU A 227 6.53 3.33 14.94
N GLY A 228 6.54 2.57 16.03
CA GLY A 228 7.74 1.93 16.58
C GLY A 228 8.37 0.94 15.60
N TYR A 229 7.55 0.12 14.95
CA TYR A 229 7.99 -0.85 13.94
C TYR A 229 8.62 -0.16 12.73
N ILE A 230 8.02 0.91 12.20
CA ILE A 230 8.58 1.67 11.07
C ILE A 230 9.95 2.24 11.44
N GLY A 231 10.06 2.83 12.63
CA GLY A 231 11.33 3.31 13.16
C GLY A 231 12.39 2.21 13.25
N PHE A 232 12.01 1.06 13.82
CA PHE A 232 12.88 -0.10 13.95
C PHE A 232 13.34 -0.66 12.59
N ALA A 233 12.42 -0.82 11.63
CA ALA A 233 12.71 -1.30 10.29
C ALA A 233 13.69 -0.38 9.56
N TYR A 234 13.49 0.94 9.64
CA TYR A 234 14.39 1.91 9.01
C TYR A 234 15.75 2.00 9.71
N VAL A 235 15.80 1.91 11.04
CA VAL A 235 17.08 1.83 11.79
C VAL A 235 17.88 0.60 11.38
N GLN A 236 17.22 -0.54 11.22
CA GLN A 236 17.87 -1.74 10.69
C GLN A 236 18.30 -1.55 9.23
N LEU A 237 17.45 -0.99 8.37
CA LEU A 237 17.72 -0.77 6.94
C LEU A 237 18.92 0.14 6.69
N PHE A 238 19.09 1.20 7.49
CA PHE A 238 20.19 2.17 7.38
C PHE A 238 21.29 2.00 8.45
N LYS A 239 21.33 0.85 9.14
CA LYS A 239 22.38 0.53 10.12
C LYS A 239 23.77 0.83 9.55
N GLY A 240 24.53 1.67 10.26
CA GLY A 240 25.89 2.09 9.89
C GLY A 240 25.99 3.33 9.02
N LYS A 241 24.88 3.89 8.50
CA LYS A 241 24.90 5.11 7.68
C LYS A 241 24.60 6.40 8.45
N LEU A 242 23.77 6.34 9.49
CA LEU A 242 23.38 7.48 10.34
C LEU A 242 23.16 7.03 11.79
N LYS A 243 23.03 7.99 12.72
CA LYS A 243 22.65 7.72 14.12
C LYS A 243 21.23 7.12 14.17
N PRO A 244 20.98 6.06 14.97
CA PRO A 244 19.71 5.34 14.98
C PRO A 244 18.53 6.23 15.35
N LEU A 245 18.68 7.11 16.36
CA LEU A 245 17.62 8.03 16.77
C LEU A 245 17.22 9.01 15.64
N SER A 246 18.19 9.52 14.87
CA SER A 246 17.89 10.40 13.74
C SER A 246 17.18 9.66 12.61
N ILE A 247 17.47 8.38 12.41
CA ILE A 247 16.78 7.56 11.41
C ILE A 247 15.33 7.35 11.86
N ALA A 248 15.12 6.90 13.10
CA ALA A 248 13.79 6.63 13.65
C ALA A 248 12.89 7.87 13.62
N LEU A 249 13.40 9.03 14.02
CA LEU A 249 12.65 10.29 13.97
C LEU A 249 12.27 10.66 12.53
N ARG A 250 13.22 10.59 11.59
CA ARG A 250 12.95 10.89 10.17
C ARG A 250 11.96 9.92 9.55
N SER A 251 12.01 8.62 9.87
CA SER A 251 11.07 7.65 9.34
C SER A 251 9.66 7.83 9.90
N VAL A 252 9.53 8.16 11.19
CA VAL A 252 8.23 8.48 11.79
C VAL A 252 7.68 9.78 11.20
N SER A 253 8.50 10.82 11.08
CA SER A 253 8.09 12.07 10.41
C SER A 253 7.68 11.83 8.95
N ALA A 254 8.40 10.98 8.22
CA ALA A 254 8.06 10.62 6.85
C ALA A 254 6.69 9.94 6.75
N TYR A 255 6.40 9.03 7.68
CA TYR A 255 5.11 8.34 7.75
C TYR A 255 3.97 9.33 8.04
N LEU A 256 4.13 10.21 9.02
CA LEU A 256 3.13 11.22 9.37
C LEU A 256 2.89 12.21 8.22
N LEU A 257 3.96 12.66 7.55
CA LEU A 257 3.84 13.53 6.37
C LEU A 257 3.20 12.79 5.19
N GLY A 258 3.51 11.51 5.01
CA GLY A 258 2.86 10.63 4.03
C GLY A 258 1.36 10.55 4.25
N TYR A 259 0.95 10.21 5.47
CA TYR A 259 -0.46 10.15 5.87
C TYR A 259 -1.17 11.49 5.65
N ALA A 260 -0.56 12.60 6.10
CA ALA A 260 -1.11 13.94 5.89
C ALA A 260 -1.26 14.29 4.40
N SER A 261 -0.26 13.96 3.58
CA SER A 261 -0.33 14.22 2.13
C SER A 261 -1.37 13.37 1.42
N PHE A 262 -1.55 12.11 1.84
CA PHE A 262 -2.60 11.24 1.33
C PHE A 262 -3.99 11.78 1.68
N MET A 263 -4.20 12.17 2.94
CA MET A 263 -5.47 12.76 3.40
C MET A 263 -5.82 14.08 2.71
N LEU A 264 -4.83 14.93 2.44
CA LEU A 264 -5.03 16.15 1.67
C LEU A 264 -5.41 15.85 0.22
N PHE A 265 -4.75 14.85 -0.39
CA PHE A 265 -5.04 14.43 -1.76
C PHE A 265 -6.46 13.88 -1.89
N THR A 266 -6.85 12.93 -1.04
CA THR A 266 -8.19 12.35 -1.07
C THR A 266 -9.26 13.35 -0.70
N GLY A 267 -9.00 14.25 0.27
CA GLY A 267 -9.89 15.35 0.61
C GLY A 267 -10.11 16.32 -0.56
N LEU A 268 -9.07 16.62 -1.35
CA LEU A 268 -9.20 17.43 -2.57
C LEU A 268 -10.06 16.73 -3.62
N VAL A 269 -9.90 15.42 -3.81
CA VAL A 269 -10.71 14.63 -4.76
C VAL A 269 -12.18 14.64 -4.37
N VAL A 270 -12.51 14.50 -3.09
CA VAL A 270 -13.89 14.61 -2.60
C VAL A 270 -14.42 16.02 -2.81
N PHE A 271 -13.62 17.04 -2.50
CA PHE A 271 -14.01 18.43 -2.67
C PHE A 271 -14.33 18.75 -4.15
N THR A 272 -13.48 18.32 -5.09
CA THR A 272 -13.75 18.53 -6.52
C THR A 272 -14.97 17.74 -6.99
N TYR A 273 -15.16 16.50 -6.53
CA TYR A 273 -16.35 15.69 -6.83
C TYR A 273 -17.63 16.39 -6.37
N THR A 274 -17.64 16.97 -5.18
CA THR A 274 -18.81 17.69 -4.64
C THR A 274 -19.15 18.95 -5.41
N ILE A 275 -18.14 19.71 -5.86
CA ILE A 275 -18.35 20.86 -6.75
C ILE A 275 -18.97 20.42 -8.06
N VAL A 276 -18.48 19.33 -8.66
CA VAL A 276 -19.03 18.79 -9.92
C VAL A 276 -20.50 18.38 -9.74
N LEU A 277 -20.84 17.71 -8.64
CA LEU A 277 -22.23 17.35 -8.34
C LEU A 277 -23.13 18.57 -8.08
N MET A 278 -22.61 19.61 -7.41
CA MET A 278 -23.35 20.85 -7.20
C MET A 278 -23.69 21.51 -8.54
N ILE A 279 -22.73 21.59 -9.46
CA ILE A 279 -22.91 22.17 -10.80
C ILE A 279 -23.87 21.32 -11.66
N SER A 280 -23.76 19.98 -11.62
CA SER A 280 -24.62 19.10 -12.41
C SER A 280 -26.06 19.00 -11.89
N SER A 281 -26.31 19.39 -10.63
CA SER A 281 -27.63 19.39 -10.00
C SER A 281 -28.50 20.61 -10.32
N GLU A 282 -28.06 21.52 -11.21
CA GLU A 282 -28.92 22.61 -11.68
C GLU A 282 -30.20 22.03 -12.31
N PRO A 283 -31.39 22.47 -11.85
CA PRO A 283 -32.64 21.84 -12.24
C PRO A 283 -32.85 21.99 -13.74
N THR A 284 -33.02 20.85 -14.40
CA THR A 284 -33.57 20.75 -15.75
C THR A 284 -34.75 21.72 -15.87
N LYS A 285 -34.59 22.72 -16.74
CA LYS A 285 -35.60 23.72 -17.07
C LYS A 285 -36.97 23.05 -17.14
N ALA A 286 -37.85 23.42 -16.21
CA ALA A 286 -39.22 22.93 -16.12
C ALA A 286 -39.86 23.02 -17.51
N LEU A 287 -40.13 21.86 -18.12
CA LEU A 287 -40.97 21.79 -19.31
C LEU A 287 -42.32 22.44 -18.94
N PRO A 288 -42.82 23.41 -19.72
CA PRO A 288 -44.09 24.05 -19.42
C PRO A 288 -45.18 22.99 -19.38
N LYS A 289 -45.87 22.89 -18.24
CA LYS A 289 -47.06 22.05 -18.07
C LYS A 289 -48.00 22.34 -19.25
N LYS A 290 -48.19 21.35 -20.14
CA LYS A 290 -49.30 21.39 -21.10
C LYS A 290 -50.58 21.58 -20.31
N ALA A 291 -51.27 22.69 -20.57
CA ALA A 291 -52.58 22.96 -20.01
C ALA A 291 -53.53 21.81 -20.34
N VAL A 292 -54.11 21.20 -19.31
CA VAL A 292 -55.22 20.26 -19.45
C VAL A 292 -56.46 21.10 -19.83
N PRO A 293 -57.15 20.81 -20.94
CA PRO A 293 -58.36 21.55 -21.29
C PRO A 293 -59.47 21.20 -20.31
N ALA A 294 -60.15 22.24 -19.80
CA ALA A 294 -61.28 22.13 -18.89
C ALA A 294 -62.42 21.36 -19.57
N THR A 295 -62.73 20.17 -19.06
CA THR A 295 -63.99 19.47 -19.37
C THR A 295 -65.16 20.24 -18.76
N SER A 296 -66.00 20.77 -19.64
CA SER A 296 -67.31 21.33 -19.35
C SER A 296 -68.20 20.31 -18.63
N GLN A 297 -68.56 20.59 -17.38
CA GLN A 297 -69.71 19.98 -16.73
C GLN A 297 -70.98 20.52 -17.39
N HIS A 298 -71.58 19.73 -18.27
CA HIS A 298 -72.95 19.94 -18.71
C HIS A 298 -73.93 19.37 -17.68
N ALA A 299 -74.98 20.17 -17.47
CA ALA A 299 -76.16 19.94 -16.67
C ALA A 299 -76.88 18.59 -16.92
N HIS A 300 -77.55 18.12 -15.87
CA HIS A 300 -78.75 17.26 -15.75
C HIS A 300 -78.58 16.59 -14.36
N SER A 301 -79.44 16.76 -13.37
CA SER A 301 -80.88 17.04 -13.27
C SER A 301 -81.19 17.47 -11.85
#